data_AF-A0A9D6F254-F1
#
_entry.id   AF-A0A9D6F254-F1
#
_cell.length_a   1.000
_cell.length_b   1.000
_cell.length_c   1.000
_cell.angle_alpha   90.00
_cell.angle_beta   90.00
_cell.angle_gamma   90.00
#
_symmetry.space_group_name_H-M   'P 1'
#
loop_
_entity.id
_entity.type
_entity.pdbx_description
1 polymer ?
#
loop_
_entity_poly.entity_id
_entity_poly.type
_entity_poly.pdbx_seq_one_letter_code
_entity_poly.pdbx_strand_id
1 'polypeptide(L)'
;MIECTICGEKIQDGSRTCSVCGSTVDDFMPAGTGLGSASQLAAAPAAPVGALPPGGSYCPGCATVYGPEHKDPYCVCGIELLKELPAGAVVAPPMEELPPPAAILEDAPMAPLLEESPPVAAFLDEAPPLAPLMEEAPPLAPFLDETPALAPIQATPAEEVHEPAMKIRLTKPPSGTPCLVLYGPDKQPLQYFPLTKDATLIGRLDAVEGVFPDVDLDQWFDRPTIRKISRRHALVLRTRQTGAFALRPLAGNTGTQFEKDLVQPLQDYPLAHGTRIILGGVIRLKFEIT
;
A
#
# COMPACT_ATOMS: atom_id res chain seq x y z
N MET A 1 27.22 -8.00 -3.08
CA MET A 1 26.05 -7.42 -3.74
C MET A 1 24.83 -7.88 -2.97
N ILE A 2 24.22 -6.99 -2.18
CA ILE A 2 23.07 -7.30 -1.33
C ILE A 2 21.81 -6.94 -2.13
N GLU A 3 20.83 -7.84 -2.20
CA GLU A 3 19.55 -7.57 -2.84
C GLU A 3 18.51 -7.22 -1.77
N CYS A 4 17.68 -6.23 -2.06
CA CYS A 4 16.63 -5.81 -1.16
C CYS A 4 15.54 -6.89 -1.08
N THR A 5 15.25 -7.39 0.12
CA THR A 5 14.20 -8.40 0.35
C THR A 5 12.77 -7.89 0.10
N ILE A 6 12.57 -6.57 0.02
CA ILE A 6 11.26 -5.96 -0.19
C ILE A 6 10.98 -5.71 -1.68
N CYS A 7 11.99 -5.32 -2.46
CA CYS A 7 11.80 -4.93 -3.86
C CYS A 7 12.68 -5.67 -4.87
N GLY A 8 13.57 -6.55 -4.41
CA GLY A 8 14.49 -7.31 -5.26
C GLY A 8 15.65 -6.49 -5.84
N GLU A 9 15.66 -5.18 -5.63
CA GLU A 9 16.66 -4.30 -6.24
C GLU A 9 18.03 -4.39 -5.54
N LYS A 10 19.09 -4.24 -6.32
CA LYS A 10 20.47 -4.27 -5.83
C LYS A 10 20.76 -3.05 -4.97
N ILE A 11 21.18 -3.29 -3.73
CA ILE A 11 21.63 -2.27 -2.79
C ILE A 11 23.08 -1.90 -3.14
N GLN A 12 23.35 -0.59 -3.29
CA GLN A 12 24.69 -0.09 -3.62
C GLN A 12 25.68 -0.45 -2.50
N ASP A 13 26.89 -0.88 -2.87
CA ASP A 13 27.91 -1.31 -1.91
C ASP A 13 28.25 -0.16 -0.93
N GLY A 14 28.01 -0.41 0.37
CA GLY A 14 28.18 0.59 1.44
C GLY A 14 26.89 1.30 1.87
N SER A 15 25.80 1.20 1.12
CA SER A 15 24.49 1.72 1.53
C SER A 15 23.75 0.71 2.40
N ARG A 16 23.26 1.14 3.56
CA ARG A 16 22.41 0.33 4.44
C ARG A 16 20.93 0.46 4.10
N THR A 17 20.59 1.23 3.09
CA THR A 17 19.20 1.54 2.73
C THR A 17 18.97 1.28 1.28
N CYS A 18 17.91 0.56 0.95
CA CYS A 18 17.50 0.43 -0.45
C CYS A 18 17.05 1.79 -0.98
N SER A 19 17.60 2.23 -2.11
CA SER A 19 17.26 3.48 -2.78
C SER A 19 15.85 3.50 -3.37
N VAL A 20 15.27 2.31 -3.66
CA VAL A 20 13.96 2.19 -4.30
C VAL A 20 12.83 2.18 -3.28
N CYS A 21 12.96 1.39 -2.21
CA CYS A 21 11.89 1.22 -1.22
C CYS A 21 12.20 1.86 0.15
N GLY A 22 13.42 2.35 0.39
CA GLY A 22 13.80 3.03 1.63
C GLY A 22 14.01 2.11 2.85
N SER A 23 13.99 0.79 2.67
CA SER A 23 14.20 -0.16 3.78
C SER A 23 15.65 -0.15 4.26
N THR A 24 15.86 0.07 5.57
CA THR A 24 17.15 -0.04 6.25
C THR A 24 17.47 -1.51 6.59
N VAL A 25 18.65 -1.97 6.21
CA VAL A 25 19.22 -3.28 6.53
C VAL A 25 19.92 -3.16 7.89
N ASP A 26 19.15 -3.25 8.99
CA ASP A 26 19.69 -3.26 10.36
C ASP A 26 19.84 -4.67 10.97
N ASP A 27 19.80 -5.73 10.15
CA ASP A 27 19.95 -7.13 10.62
C ASP A 27 21.06 -7.91 9.90
N PHE A 28 22.17 -7.27 9.54
CA PHE A 28 23.35 -7.98 9.01
C PHE A 28 24.63 -7.55 9.74
N MET A 29 24.92 -8.24 10.85
CA MET A 29 26.28 -8.35 11.40
C MET A 29 27.06 -9.41 10.60
N PRO A 30 28.30 -9.14 10.14
CA PRO A 30 29.15 -10.15 9.54
C PRO A 30 29.89 -10.95 10.62
N ALA A 31 30.05 -12.25 10.37
CA ALA A 31 30.80 -13.17 11.18
C ALA A 31 32.28 -12.75 11.32
N GLY A 32 32.74 -12.60 12.56
CA GLY A 32 34.15 -12.43 12.91
C GLY A 32 34.45 -13.23 14.18
N THR A 33 35.23 -14.29 14.01
CA THR A 33 35.73 -15.25 15.01
C THR A 33 36.42 -14.61 16.22
N GLY A 34 36.10 -15.05 17.44
CA GLY A 34 36.86 -14.70 18.66
C GLY A 34 36.23 -15.12 19.99
N LEU A 35 36.45 -16.38 20.37
CA LEU A 35 36.34 -17.07 21.68
C LEU A 35 35.98 -16.30 22.99
N GLY A 36 34.97 -16.85 23.71
CA GLY A 36 34.79 -16.82 25.18
C GLY A 36 33.71 -15.82 25.67
N SER A 37 32.67 -16.15 26.47
CA SER A 37 32.41 -17.31 27.33
C SER A 37 30.91 -17.34 27.76
N ALA A 38 30.37 -18.55 27.95
CA ALA A 38 29.16 -18.95 28.71
C ALA A 38 27.79 -18.35 28.30
N SER A 39 26.96 -19.11 27.56
CA SER A 39 25.90 -20.02 28.08
C SER A 39 24.70 -19.23 28.63
N GLN A 40 23.53 -19.18 27.98
CA GLN A 40 22.70 -20.32 27.59
C GLN A 40 21.88 -20.04 26.32
N LEU A 41 21.96 -20.97 25.37
CA LEU A 41 20.84 -21.30 24.50
C LEU A 41 19.77 -22.01 25.34
N ALA A 42 18.51 -21.65 25.13
CA ALA A 42 17.45 -22.63 25.14
C ALA A 42 16.60 -22.43 23.89
N ALA A 43 16.71 -23.40 22.99
CA ALA A 43 15.78 -23.61 21.91
C ALA A 43 14.35 -23.73 22.45
N ALA A 44 13.40 -23.30 21.63
CA ALA A 44 11.97 -23.34 21.90
C ALA A 44 11.50 -24.73 22.35
N PRO A 45 10.47 -24.79 23.21
CA PRO A 45 9.42 -25.77 23.06
C PRO A 45 8.23 -25.14 22.34
N ALA A 46 7.63 -25.98 21.50
CA ALA A 46 6.26 -25.86 21.04
C ALA A 46 5.30 -25.48 22.18
N ALA A 47 4.19 -24.83 21.79
CA ALA A 47 3.14 -24.32 22.65
C ALA A 47 2.75 -25.25 23.82
N PRO A 48 2.29 -24.64 24.91
CA PRO A 48 1.00 -25.01 25.43
C PRO A 48 0.03 -23.85 25.25
N VAL A 49 -1.20 -24.21 24.93
CA VAL A 49 -2.40 -23.44 25.28
C VAL A 49 -2.26 -23.06 26.76
N GLY A 50 -1.82 -21.84 27.05
CA GLY A 50 -1.22 -21.52 28.33
C GLY A 50 -1.43 -20.06 28.70
N ALA A 51 -2.59 -19.83 29.32
CA ALA A 51 -2.97 -18.69 30.17
C ALA A 51 -2.31 -17.33 29.84
N LEU A 52 -3.11 -16.47 29.19
CA LEU A 52 -2.84 -15.04 29.12
C LEU A 52 -2.56 -14.50 30.54
N PRO A 53 -1.49 -13.70 30.75
CA PRO A 53 -1.29 -13.05 32.05
C PRO A 53 -2.52 -12.19 32.38
N PRO A 54 -2.98 -12.14 33.65
CA PRO A 54 -4.19 -11.41 34.02
C PRO A 54 -4.07 -9.93 33.65
N GLY A 55 -4.94 -9.45 32.76
CA GLY A 55 -4.90 -8.09 32.21
C GLY A 55 -3.99 -7.90 30.99
N GLY A 56 -3.35 -8.97 30.50
CA GLY A 56 -2.64 -8.99 29.24
C GLY A 56 -3.57 -8.97 28.04
N SER A 57 -2.99 -8.78 26.87
CA SER A 57 -3.70 -8.78 25.59
C SER A 57 -2.92 -9.57 24.56
N TYR A 58 -3.58 -10.17 23.57
CA TYR A 58 -2.89 -10.93 22.53
C TYR A 58 -3.32 -10.47 21.15
N CYS A 59 -2.38 -10.55 20.21
CA CYS A 59 -2.65 -10.26 18.82
C CYS A 59 -3.09 -11.52 18.07
N PRO A 60 -4.28 -11.56 17.46
CA PRO A 60 -4.72 -12.71 16.67
C PRO A 60 -3.97 -12.84 15.34
N GLY A 61 -3.35 -11.78 14.83
CA GLY A 61 -2.62 -11.81 13.56
C GLY A 61 -1.22 -12.41 13.61
N CYS A 62 -0.44 -12.12 14.67
CA CYS A 62 0.95 -12.55 14.79
C CYS A 62 1.22 -13.37 16.06
N ALA A 63 0.18 -13.71 16.82
CA ALA A 63 0.24 -14.47 18.07
C ALA A 63 1.14 -13.87 19.17
N THR A 64 1.49 -12.58 19.07
CA THR A 64 2.27 -11.89 20.11
C THR A 64 1.39 -11.59 21.32
N VAL A 65 1.89 -11.94 22.50
CA VAL A 65 1.24 -11.66 23.79
C VAL A 65 1.89 -10.41 24.40
N TYR A 66 1.05 -9.49 24.83
CA TYR A 66 1.41 -8.24 25.47
C TYR A 66 1.00 -8.30 26.94
N GLY A 67 1.91 -7.89 27.82
CA GLY A 67 1.65 -7.78 29.25
C GLY A 67 0.72 -6.60 29.60
N PRO A 68 0.28 -6.50 30.86
CA PRO A 68 -0.61 -5.43 31.33
C PRO A 68 0.00 -4.01 31.22
N GLU A 69 1.32 -3.90 31.08
CA GLU A 69 2.04 -2.65 30.83
C GLU A 69 1.82 -2.07 29.43
N HIS A 70 1.36 -2.89 28.47
CA HIS A 70 1.10 -2.45 27.10
C HIS A 70 -0.23 -1.69 27.01
N LYS A 71 -0.13 -0.36 26.86
CA LYS A 71 -1.28 0.54 26.87
C LYS A 71 -1.97 0.68 25.50
N ASP A 72 -1.29 0.33 24.43
CA ASP A 72 -1.83 0.48 23.09
C ASP A 72 -2.87 -0.62 22.79
N PRO A 73 -4.04 -0.28 22.23
CA PRO A 73 -5.04 -1.26 21.83
C PRO A 73 -4.63 -2.06 20.59
N TYR A 74 -3.50 -1.74 19.97
CA TYR A 74 -3.02 -2.35 18.74
C TYR A 74 -1.66 -3.03 18.93
N CYS A 75 -1.50 -4.14 18.22
CA CYS A 75 -0.23 -4.82 18.04
C CYS A 75 0.72 -3.99 17.15
N VAL A 76 2.02 -4.28 17.24
CA VAL A 76 3.03 -3.79 16.30
C VAL A 76 2.70 -4.16 14.84
N CYS A 77 1.98 -5.27 14.61
CA CYS A 77 1.51 -5.64 13.28
C CYS A 77 0.27 -4.86 12.79
N GLY A 78 -0.28 -3.94 13.61
CA GLY A 78 -1.41 -3.08 13.27
C GLY A 78 -2.80 -3.69 13.52
N ILE A 79 -2.87 -4.91 14.05
CA ILE A 79 -4.12 -5.60 14.39
C ILE A 79 -4.50 -5.31 15.86
N GLU A 80 -5.80 -5.18 16.12
CA GLU A 80 -6.34 -4.89 17.45
C GLU A 80 -6.08 -6.05 18.42
N LEU A 81 -5.64 -5.72 19.64
CA LEU A 81 -5.32 -6.68 20.69
C LEU A 81 -6.57 -7.09 21.44
N LEU A 82 -6.75 -8.40 21.60
CA LEU A 82 -7.86 -8.96 22.36
C LEU A 82 -7.46 -9.14 23.82
N LYS A 83 -8.31 -8.68 24.75
CA LYS A 83 -8.17 -8.88 26.20
C LYS A 83 -9.16 -9.97 26.63
N GLU A 84 -8.68 -11.04 27.23
CA GLU A 84 -9.59 -11.99 27.88
C GLU A 84 -10.15 -11.39 29.17
N LEU A 85 -11.48 -11.25 29.24
CA LEU A 85 -12.21 -11.02 30.48
C LEU A 85 -12.28 -12.34 31.26
N PRO A 86 -12.26 -12.32 32.61
CA PRO A 86 -11.90 -13.48 33.41
C PRO A 86 -12.86 -14.68 33.28
N ALA A 87 -12.24 -15.86 33.33
CA ALA A 87 -12.81 -17.19 33.15
C ALA A 87 -14.06 -17.48 34.00
N GLY A 88 -15.09 -18.01 33.33
CA GLY A 88 -16.31 -18.45 33.97
C GLY A 88 -17.26 -19.22 33.06
N ALA A 89 -16.77 -20.21 32.30
CA ALA A 89 -17.60 -21.26 31.69
C ALA A 89 -16.74 -22.47 31.26
N VAL A 90 -16.57 -23.45 32.15
CA VAL A 90 -16.30 -24.87 31.81
C VAL A 90 -17.64 -25.52 31.41
N VAL A 91 -17.81 -26.57 30.58
CA VAL A 91 -17.12 -27.85 30.30
C VAL A 91 -17.64 -28.28 28.88
N ALA A 92 -16.94 -28.91 27.94
CA ALA A 92 -16.55 -30.33 27.92
C ALA A 92 -15.80 -30.70 26.60
N PRO A 93 -14.93 -31.74 26.59
CA PRO A 93 -14.21 -32.21 25.40
C PRO A 93 -14.90 -33.41 24.70
N PRO A 94 -14.70 -33.63 23.38
CA PRO A 94 -14.93 -34.93 22.75
C PRO A 94 -13.63 -35.75 22.69
N MET A 95 -13.69 -36.98 23.19
CA MET A 95 -12.67 -38.01 23.06
C MET A 95 -12.74 -38.69 21.68
N GLU A 96 -11.58 -39.11 21.20
CA GLU A 96 -11.30 -39.83 19.95
C GLU A 96 -12.04 -41.17 19.80
N GLU A 97 -12.43 -41.53 18.57
CA GLU A 97 -12.35 -42.93 18.11
C GLU A 97 -12.28 -43.01 16.57
N LEU A 98 -11.18 -43.56 16.06
CA LEU A 98 -11.00 -43.99 14.65
C LEU A 98 -11.76 -45.31 14.40
N PRO A 99 -12.34 -45.50 13.20
CA PRO A 99 -11.87 -46.61 12.35
C PRO A 99 -11.91 -46.24 10.84
N PRO A 100 -11.11 -46.86 9.93
CA PRO A 100 -11.44 -48.21 9.43
C PRO A 100 -10.21 -49.07 9.04
N PRO A 101 -10.39 -50.39 8.78
CA PRO A 101 -10.25 -50.81 7.38
C PRO A 101 -11.12 -52.04 6.98
N ALA A 102 -11.71 -51.98 5.78
CA ALA A 102 -12.00 -53.11 4.87
C ALA A 102 -12.66 -52.52 3.61
N ALA A 103 -12.00 -52.59 2.43
CA ALA A 103 -12.26 -53.52 1.33
C ALA A 103 -13.67 -53.34 0.70
N ILE A 104 -13.84 -53.14 -0.61
CA ILE A 104 -13.93 -54.19 -1.66
C ILE A 104 -14.27 -53.48 -3.01
N LEU A 105 -13.62 -53.88 -4.12
CA LEU A 105 -14.00 -53.98 -5.58
C LEU A 105 -14.81 -52.83 -6.25
N GLU A 106 -14.77 -52.49 -7.54
CA GLU A 106 -14.31 -52.96 -8.86
C GLU A 106 -14.45 -51.69 -9.76
N ASP A 107 -13.62 -51.38 -10.76
CA ASP A 107 -13.72 -51.86 -12.14
C ASP A 107 -12.61 -51.21 -13.00
N ALA A 108 -12.29 -51.81 -14.14
CA ALA A 108 -11.03 -51.81 -14.89
C ALA A 108 -10.90 -50.70 -15.99
N PRO A 109 -10.07 -50.85 -17.04
CA PRO A 109 -8.59 -50.77 -17.06
C PRO A 109 -8.04 -49.70 -18.04
N MET A 110 -6.71 -49.47 -17.94
CA MET A 110 -5.89 -48.68 -18.86
C MET A 110 -5.97 -49.14 -20.32
N ALA A 111 -6.03 -48.17 -21.24
CA ALA A 111 -5.56 -48.33 -22.62
C ALA A 111 -4.22 -47.57 -22.80
N PRO A 112 -3.20 -48.18 -23.44
CA PRO A 112 -1.99 -47.50 -23.88
C PRO A 112 -2.11 -47.06 -25.36
N LEU A 113 -1.14 -46.26 -25.82
CA LEU A 113 -0.61 -46.14 -27.19
C LEU A 113 -0.69 -44.74 -27.86
N LEU A 114 0.54 -44.23 -28.16
CA LEU A 114 0.97 -43.53 -29.39
C LEU A 114 0.39 -42.11 -29.61
N GLU A 115 1.06 -41.11 -30.18
CA GLU A 115 2.36 -40.91 -30.82
C GLU A 115 2.45 -39.37 -31.16
N GLU A 116 3.62 -38.90 -31.58
CA GLU A 116 3.86 -37.69 -32.42
C GLU A 116 4.00 -36.29 -31.75
N SER A 117 5.25 -35.91 -31.53
CA SER A 117 5.81 -34.54 -31.72
C SER A 117 5.69 -34.12 -33.22
N PRO A 118 5.93 -32.87 -33.71
CA PRO A 118 6.87 -31.82 -33.24
C PRO A 118 6.37 -30.36 -33.55
N PRO A 119 7.24 -29.37 -33.87
CA PRO A 119 8.16 -28.62 -33.01
C PRO A 119 7.75 -27.13 -32.85
N VAL A 120 8.38 -26.49 -31.86
CA VAL A 120 8.45 -25.03 -31.71
C VAL A 120 9.03 -24.38 -32.97
N ALA A 121 8.17 -23.73 -33.76
CA ALA A 121 8.58 -22.89 -34.86
C ALA A 121 9.18 -21.59 -34.31
N ALA A 122 10.44 -21.38 -34.67
CA ALA A 122 11.10 -20.08 -34.62
C ALA A 122 10.27 -19.06 -35.43
N PHE A 123 9.94 -17.94 -34.80
CA PHE A 123 9.66 -16.70 -35.52
C PHE A 123 10.62 -15.63 -35.01
N LEU A 124 11.68 -15.48 -35.80
CA LEU A 124 12.41 -14.24 -35.99
C LEU A 124 11.40 -13.20 -36.49
N ASP A 125 11.33 -12.03 -35.88
CA ASP A 125 11.03 -10.82 -36.65
C ASP A 125 11.81 -9.64 -36.09
N GLU A 126 12.50 -8.99 -37.03
CA GLU A 126 13.48 -7.93 -36.86
C GLU A 126 12.84 -6.64 -36.32
N ALA A 127 13.48 -6.02 -35.33
CA ALA A 127 13.30 -4.60 -35.08
C ALA A 127 14.31 -3.82 -35.93
N PRO A 128 13.89 -2.96 -36.88
CA PRO A 128 14.81 -2.04 -37.52
C PRO A 128 15.18 -0.89 -36.57
N PRO A 129 16.44 -0.41 -36.57
CA PRO A 129 16.92 0.61 -35.64
C PRO A 129 16.74 2.05 -36.15
N LEU A 130 16.58 2.95 -35.17
CA LEU A 130 17.01 4.36 -35.09
C LEU A 130 16.66 5.35 -36.21
N ALA A 131 16.03 6.45 -35.79
CA ALA A 131 16.38 7.79 -36.29
C ALA A 131 16.41 8.79 -35.12
N PRO A 132 17.54 9.46 -34.85
CA PRO A 132 17.58 10.67 -34.04
C PRO A 132 17.41 11.89 -34.96
N LEU A 133 16.43 12.76 -34.68
CA LEU A 133 16.40 14.10 -35.25
C LEU A 133 16.77 15.10 -34.16
N MET A 134 18.00 15.59 -34.28
CA MET A 134 18.53 16.79 -33.65
C MET A 134 17.85 18.06 -34.19
N GLU A 135 17.90 19.12 -33.38
CA GLU A 135 18.01 20.55 -33.73
C GLU A 135 16.94 21.17 -34.69
N GLU A 136 16.33 22.32 -34.44
CA GLU A 136 16.96 23.60 -34.06
C GLU A 136 15.99 24.52 -33.29
N ALA A 137 16.54 25.22 -32.29
CA ALA A 137 15.99 26.44 -31.76
C ALA A 137 16.44 27.64 -32.62
N PRO A 138 15.55 28.51 -33.11
CA PRO A 138 15.96 29.80 -33.64
C PRO A 138 16.14 30.83 -32.49
N PRO A 139 17.25 31.59 -32.47
CA PRO A 139 17.50 32.59 -31.44
C PRO A 139 16.82 33.94 -31.74
N LEU A 140 16.38 34.58 -30.65
CA LEU A 140 16.34 36.02 -30.35
C LEU A 140 16.19 37.01 -31.51
N ALA A 141 15.06 37.73 -31.52
CA ALA A 141 14.98 39.09 -32.04
C ALA A 141 14.91 40.10 -30.87
N PRO A 142 15.65 41.22 -30.92
CA PRO A 142 15.70 42.21 -29.85
C PRO A 142 14.53 43.18 -30.01
N PHE A 143 13.63 43.23 -29.03
CA PHE A 143 12.67 44.34 -28.96
C PHE A 143 13.26 45.46 -28.11
N LEU A 144 13.52 46.55 -28.83
CA LEU A 144 14.06 47.80 -28.34
C LEU A 144 13.13 48.42 -27.30
N ASP A 145 13.81 48.91 -26.27
CA ASP A 145 13.49 50.00 -25.37
C ASP A 145 12.53 51.03 -26.01
N GLU A 146 11.31 51.12 -25.48
CA GLU A 146 10.57 52.39 -25.43
C GLU A 146 9.94 52.53 -24.05
N THR A 147 10.69 53.22 -23.19
CA THR A 147 10.23 53.83 -21.96
C THR A 147 9.22 54.95 -22.26
N PRO A 148 8.16 55.08 -21.44
CA PRO A 148 7.68 56.41 -21.08
C PRO A 148 7.73 56.61 -19.56
N ALA A 149 8.25 57.77 -19.18
CA ALA A 149 8.53 58.20 -17.83
C ALA A 149 7.27 58.50 -17.00
N LEU A 150 7.31 58.02 -15.75
CA LEU A 150 6.93 58.64 -14.46
C LEU A 150 5.80 59.68 -14.41
N ALA A 151 4.74 59.39 -13.63
CA ALA A 151 4.35 60.12 -12.40
C ALA A 151 3.22 59.35 -11.63
N PRO A 152 2.83 59.74 -10.39
CA PRO A 152 3.13 58.99 -9.17
C PRO A 152 1.89 58.32 -8.56
N ILE A 153 2.02 57.08 -8.09
CA ILE A 153 0.98 56.45 -7.25
C ILE A 153 1.57 56.10 -5.89
N GLN A 154 1.09 56.89 -4.94
CA GLN A 154 1.05 56.77 -3.49
C GLN A 154 1.47 55.43 -2.90
N ALA A 155 2.38 55.51 -1.92
CA ALA A 155 2.68 54.45 -0.99
C ALA A 155 1.42 53.98 -0.26
N THR A 156 0.99 52.76 -0.54
CA THR A 156 0.13 51.96 0.32
C THR A 156 0.95 50.78 0.84
N PRO A 157 0.75 50.37 2.10
CA PRO A 157 1.69 49.52 2.82
C PRO A 157 1.69 48.09 2.27
N ALA A 158 2.83 47.44 2.45
CA ALA A 158 3.10 46.02 2.24
C ALA A 158 1.83 45.15 2.32
N GLU A 159 1.37 44.70 1.16
CA GLU A 159 0.46 43.57 1.08
C GLU A 159 1.25 42.35 1.52
N GLU A 160 0.93 41.90 2.73
CA GLU A 160 1.35 40.63 3.28
C GLU A 160 1.09 39.54 2.25
N VAL A 161 2.13 38.72 2.05
CA VAL A 161 2.04 37.39 1.45
C VAL A 161 1.03 36.61 2.28
N HIS A 162 -0.25 36.69 1.91
CA HIS A 162 -1.29 35.89 2.51
C HIS A 162 -1.22 34.52 1.84
N GLU A 163 -0.62 33.60 2.57
CA GLU A 163 -0.64 32.16 2.33
C GLU A 163 -2.00 31.72 1.78
N PRO A 164 -2.08 30.91 0.71
CA PRO A 164 -3.32 30.23 0.41
C PRO A 164 -3.47 29.10 1.41
N ALA A 165 -3.87 29.43 2.65
CA ALA A 165 -4.63 28.52 3.49
C ALA A 165 -5.98 28.30 2.79
N MET A 166 -5.97 27.50 1.72
CA MET A 166 -7.17 27.00 1.06
C MET A 166 -7.93 26.20 2.12
N LYS A 167 -8.86 26.87 2.79
CA LYS A 167 -9.90 26.23 3.59
C LYS A 167 -10.66 25.34 2.62
N ILE A 168 -10.35 24.05 2.64
CA ILE A 168 -10.95 23.09 1.74
C ILE A 168 -12.42 23.00 2.12
N ARG A 169 -13.27 23.63 1.31
CA ARG A 169 -14.71 23.59 1.51
C ARG A 169 -15.16 22.19 1.12
N LEU A 170 -15.69 21.44 2.10
CA LEU A 170 -16.39 20.17 1.89
C LEU A 170 -17.59 20.41 0.99
N THR A 171 -17.35 20.46 -0.32
CA THR A 171 -18.38 20.72 -1.31
C THR A 171 -18.73 19.38 -1.91
N LYS A 172 -19.88 18.85 -1.51
CA LYS A 172 -20.38 17.59 -2.06
C LYS A 172 -20.57 17.76 -3.58
N PRO A 173 -20.04 16.85 -4.41
CA PRO A 173 -20.22 16.93 -5.86
C PRO A 173 -21.70 16.76 -6.25
N PRO A 174 -22.07 17.13 -7.50
CA PRO A 174 -23.44 16.98 -7.99
C PRO A 174 -23.93 15.54 -7.93
N SER A 175 -25.23 15.35 -7.71
CA SER A 175 -25.83 14.01 -7.65
C SER A 175 -25.51 13.18 -8.89
N GLY A 176 -25.15 11.92 -8.70
CA GLY A 176 -24.73 10.99 -9.75
C GLY A 176 -23.22 11.01 -10.03
N THR A 177 -22.44 11.89 -9.38
CA THR A 177 -20.99 11.95 -9.61
C THR A 177 -20.27 10.86 -8.80
N PRO A 178 -19.51 9.96 -9.45
CA PRO A 178 -18.65 9.01 -8.76
C PRO A 178 -17.49 9.75 -8.08
N CYS A 179 -17.25 9.47 -6.81
CA CYS A 179 -16.21 10.13 -6.03
C CYS A 179 -15.63 9.20 -4.97
N LEU A 180 -14.41 9.50 -4.55
CA LEU A 180 -13.84 8.96 -3.33
C LEU A 180 -14.07 9.94 -2.19
N VAL A 181 -14.58 9.45 -1.09
CA VAL A 181 -14.85 10.23 0.11
C VAL A 181 -13.81 9.86 1.15
N LEU A 182 -13.03 10.84 1.60
CA LEU A 182 -12.08 10.69 2.70
C LEU A 182 -12.79 10.84 4.03
N TYR A 183 -12.54 9.92 4.95
CA TYR A 183 -13.11 9.96 6.29
C TYR A 183 -12.07 10.26 7.35
N GLY A 184 -12.45 11.14 8.27
CA GLY A 184 -11.68 11.44 9.47
C GLY A 184 -11.76 10.35 10.54
N PRO A 185 -10.97 10.48 11.62
CA PRO A 185 -10.98 9.54 12.74
C PRO A 185 -12.36 9.47 13.44
N ASP A 186 -13.13 10.54 13.36
CA ASP A 186 -14.50 10.70 13.87
C ASP A 186 -15.58 10.10 12.96
N LYS A 187 -15.19 9.44 11.86
CA LYS A 187 -16.09 8.87 10.84
C LYS A 187 -16.91 9.92 10.07
N GLN A 188 -16.48 11.17 10.07
CA GLN A 188 -17.09 12.21 9.24
C GLN A 188 -16.37 12.34 7.89
N PRO A 189 -17.08 12.70 6.81
CA PRO A 189 -16.47 12.98 5.52
C PRO A 189 -15.64 14.27 5.61
N LEU A 190 -14.34 14.16 5.36
CA LEU A 190 -13.39 15.28 5.30
C LEU A 190 -13.29 15.89 3.92
N GLN A 191 -13.36 15.06 2.87
CA GLN A 191 -13.22 15.53 1.49
C GLN A 191 -13.89 14.61 0.49
N TYR A 192 -14.39 15.21 -0.59
CA TYR A 192 -14.85 14.52 -1.79
C TYR A 192 -13.85 14.72 -2.94
N PHE A 193 -13.42 13.62 -3.56
CA PHE A 193 -12.58 13.61 -4.75
C PHE A 193 -13.38 13.07 -5.94
N PRO A 194 -13.94 13.93 -6.81
CA PRO A 194 -14.70 13.47 -7.97
C PRO A 194 -13.80 12.73 -8.95
N LEU A 195 -14.25 11.56 -9.41
CA LEU A 195 -13.53 10.72 -10.37
C LEU A 195 -13.93 11.09 -11.79
N THR A 196 -13.22 12.08 -12.37
CA THR A 196 -13.48 12.57 -13.72
C THR A 196 -12.61 11.89 -14.79
N LYS A 197 -11.45 11.37 -14.39
CA LYS A 197 -10.46 10.74 -15.27
C LYS A 197 -10.71 9.24 -15.42
N ASP A 198 -10.15 8.64 -16.47
CA ASP A 198 -10.20 7.18 -16.65
C ASP A 198 -9.24 6.45 -15.72
N ALA A 199 -8.16 7.10 -15.34
CA ALA A 199 -7.22 6.63 -14.33
C ALA A 199 -6.99 7.76 -13.34
N THR A 200 -7.18 7.47 -12.05
CA THR A 200 -6.95 8.41 -10.95
C THR A 200 -5.92 7.79 -10.01
N LEU A 201 -4.74 8.39 -9.92
CA LEU A 201 -3.68 7.96 -9.02
C LEU A 201 -3.91 8.49 -7.60
N ILE A 202 -3.90 7.59 -6.63
CA ILE A 202 -3.97 7.90 -5.21
C ILE A 202 -2.59 7.67 -4.60
N GLY A 203 -2.13 8.62 -3.79
CA GLY A 203 -0.89 8.46 -3.05
C GLY A 203 -0.47 9.71 -2.30
N ARG A 204 0.82 9.75 -1.99
CA ARG A 204 1.50 10.89 -1.37
C ARG A 204 2.31 11.64 -2.42
N LEU A 205 2.18 12.96 -2.49
CA LEU A 205 3.01 13.78 -3.34
C LEU A 205 4.51 13.63 -2.98
N ASP A 206 5.34 13.52 -4.01
CA ASP A 206 6.80 13.56 -3.89
C ASP A 206 7.37 14.35 -5.08
N ALA A 207 7.58 15.64 -4.87
CA ALA A 207 8.11 16.53 -5.91
C ALA A 207 9.56 16.22 -6.28
N VAL A 208 10.33 15.59 -5.39
CA VAL A 208 11.75 15.24 -5.65
C VAL A 208 11.82 14.13 -6.70
N GLU A 209 10.92 13.17 -6.60
CA GLU A 209 10.83 12.02 -7.51
C GLU A 209 9.82 12.24 -8.64
N GLY A 210 9.26 13.44 -8.74
CA GLY A 210 8.28 13.81 -9.77
C GLY A 210 6.95 13.07 -9.68
N VAL A 211 6.56 12.60 -8.48
CA VAL A 211 5.28 11.89 -8.27
C VAL A 211 4.21 12.86 -7.81
N PHE A 212 3.22 13.08 -8.69
CA PHE A 212 2.08 13.97 -8.46
C PHE A 212 0.77 13.17 -8.59
N PRO A 213 0.25 12.59 -7.50
CA PRO A 213 -1.01 11.84 -7.54
C PRO A 213 -2.20 12.78 -7.80
N ASP A 214 -3.24 12.26 -8.47
CA ASP A 214 -4.49 12.99 -8.69
C ASP A 214 -5.24 13.23 -7.37
N VAL A 215 -5.19 12.24 -6.48
CA VAL A 215 -5.64 12.34 -5.10
C VAL A 215 -4.40 12.36 -4.21
N ASP A 216 -3.94 13.58 -3.93
CA ASP A 216 -2.85 13.81 -2.97
C ASP A 216 -3.37 13.84 -1.54
N LEU A 217 -2.89 12.85 -0.78
CA LEU A 217 -3.23 12.66 0.62
C LEU A 217 -2.30 13.45 1.56
N ASP A 218 -1.16 13.97 1.09
CA ASP A 218 -0.15 14.63 1.94
C ASP A 218 -0.70 15.85 2.67
N GLN A 219 -1.51 16.65 1.98
CA GLN A 219 -2.15 17.85 2.53
C GLN A 219 -3.20 17.57 3.63
N TRP A 220 -3.62 16.31 3.82
CA TRP A 220 -4.72 15.94 4.72
C TRP A 220 -4.26 15.31 6.03
N PHE A 221 -3.01 14.84 6.12
CA PHE A 221 -2.51 14.05 7.23
C PHE A 221 -1.14 14.54 7.70
N ASP A 222 -0.82 14.24 8.96
CA ASP A 222 0.48 14.54 9.54
C ASP A 222 1.59 13.63 8.97
N ARG A 223 2.84 14.09 9.10
CA ARG A 223 4.03 13.38 8.57
C ARG A 223 4.12 11.91 8.99
N PRO A 224 3.85 11.51 10.24
CA PRO A 224 3.82 10.10 10.65
C PRO A 224 2.79 9.26 9.89
N THR A 225 1.56 9.76 9.72
CA THR A 225 0.47 9.04 9.05
C THR A 225 0.75 8.91 7.56
N ILE A 226 1.15 10.00 6.91
CA ILE A 226 1.37 10.00 5.46
C ILE A 226 2.56 9.14 5.04
N ARG A 227 3.57 8.95 5.90
CA ARG A 227 4.67 8.01 5.65
C ARG A 227 4.22 6.57 5.48
N LYS A 228 3.04 6.20 6.01
CA LYS A 228 2.42 4.90 5.78
C LYS A 228 1.76 4.79 4.41
N ILE A 229 1.81 5.82 3.57
CA ILE A 229 1.20 5.85 2.25
C ILE A 229 2.30 5.97 1.20
N SER A 230 2.35 4.98 0.32
CA SER A 230 3.24 5.02 -0.84
C SER A 230 2.92 6.18 -1.77
N ARG A 231 3.96 6.71 -2.41
CA ARG A 231 3.87 7.82 -3.38
C ARG A 231 2.90 7.52 -4.51
N ARG A 232 2.95 6.29 -5.01
CA ARG A 232 2.00 5.70 -5.95
C ARG A 232 1.34 4.51 -5.26
N HIS A 233 0.23 4.73 -4.57
CA HIS A 233 -0.35 3.71 -3.69
C HIS A 233 -1.33 2.79 -4.42
N ALA A 234 -2.27 3.38 -5.16
CA ALA A 234 -3.30 2.67 -5.90
C ALA A 234 -3.81 3.53 -7.07
N LEU A 235 -4.38 2.88 -8.07
CA LEU A 235 -5.12 3.51 -9.14
C LEU A 235 -6.60 3.21 -8.98
N VAL A 236 -7.44 4.20 -9.26
CA VAL A 236 -8.84 3.95 -9.60
C VAL A 236 -9.00 4.05 -11.11
N LEU A 237 -9.45 2.96 -11.70
CA LEU A 237 -9.61 2.78 -13.14
C LEU A 237 -11.09 2.80 -13.50
N ARG A 238 -11.45 3.52 -14.55
CA ARG A 238 -12.80 3.58 -15.11
C ARG A 238 -12.81 2.86 -16.46
N THR A 239 -13.68 1.88 -16.60
CA THR A 239 -13.91 1.21 -17.88
C THR A 239 -14.84 2.07 -18.73
N ARG A 240 -14.35 2.63 -19.84
CA ARG A 240 -15.16 3.50 -20.73
C ARG A 240 -16.38 2.81 -21.34
N GLN A 241 -16.31 1.49 -21.56
CA GLN A 241 -17.39 0.71 -22.17
C GLN A 241 -18.60 0.54 -21.24
N THR A 242 -18.36 0.23 -19.97
CA THR A 242 -19.42 -0.09 -18.99
C THR A 242 -19.66 1.05 -17.99
N GLY A 243 -18.74 2.02 -17.91
CA GLY A 243 -18.73 3.05 -16.87
C GLY A 243 -18.35 2.53 -15.49
N ALA A 244 -17.96 1.26 -15.35
CA ALA A 244 -17.61 0.64 -14.09
C ALA A 244 -16.25 1.15 -13.57
N PHE A 245 -16.09 1.17 -12.25
CA PHE A 245 -14.85 1.54 -11.59
C PHE A 245 -14.20 0.32 -10.94
N ALA A 246 -12.87 0.31 -10.90
CA ALA A 246 -12.09 -0.70 -10.18
C ALA A 246 -10.92 -0.03 -9.45
N LEU A 247 -10.56 -0.57 -8.30
CA LEU A 247 -9.36 -0.23 -7.55
C LEU A 247 -8.25 -1.21 -7.93
N ARG A 248 -7.10 -0.68 -8.33
CA ARG A 248 -5.87 -1.44 -8.54
C ARG A 248 -4.80 -0.99 -7.55
N PRO A 249 -4.56 -1.74 -6.46
CA PRO A 249 -3.41 -1.48 -5.59
C PRO A 249 -2.10 -1.62 -6.39
N LEU A 250 -1.15 -0.72 -6.21
CA LEU A 250 0.14 -0.78 -6.92
C LEU A 250 1.15 -1.62 -6.14
N ALA A 251 2.14 -2.18 -6.85
CA ALA A 251 3.22 -2.93 -6.24
C ALA A 251 4.07 -2.05 -5.30
N GLY A 252 4.60 -2.66 -4.24
CA GLY A 252 5.42 -1.96 -3.24
C GLY A 252 4.63 -0.97 -2.39
N ASN A 253 3.31 -1.06 -2.37
CA ASN A 253 2.51 -0.32 -1.42
C ASN A 253 2.59 -0.92 -0.01
N THR A 254 2.26 -0.11 1.00
CA THR A 254 2.24 -0.51 2.42
C THR A 254 1.03 -1.38 2.80
N GLY A 255 0.28 -1.86 1.81
CA GLY A 255 -0.97 -2.61 1.98
C GLY A 255 -2.19 -1.75 1.69
N THR A 256 -3.11 -2.32 0.92
CA THR A 256 -4.44 -1.78 0.67
C THR A 256 -5.46 -2.79 1.16
N GLN A 257 -6.40 -2.36 2.01
CA GLN A 257 -7.56 -3.16 2.37
C GLN A 257 -8.74 -2.73 1.54
N PHE A 258 -9.44 -3.72 1.01
CA PHE A 258 -10.67 -3.57 0.28
C PHE A 258 -11.78 -4.22 1.10
N GLU A 259 -12.73 -3.41 1.55
CA GLU A 259 -13.75 -3.77 2.53
C GLU A 259 -13.18 -4.31 3.84
N LYS A 260 -12.99 -5.64 3.94
CA LYS A 260 -12.43 -6.33 5.11
C LYS A 260 -11.13 -7.06 4.78
N ASP A 261 -10.81 -7.23 3.51
CA ASP A 261 -9.73 -8.10 3.05
C ASP A 261 -8.51 -7.27 2.64
N LEU A 262 -7.32 -7.76 2.98
CA LEU A 262 -6.08 -7.21 2.46
C LEU A 262 -5.90 -7.73 1.02
N VAL A 263 -5.87 -6.81 0.06
CA VAL A 263 -5.88 -7.16 -1.36
C VAL A 263 -4.48 -7.23 -1.96
N GLN A 264 -4.34 -8.03 -3.01
CA GLN A 264 -3.07 -8.22 -3.70
C GLN A 264 -2.74 -7.03 -4.61
N PRO A 265 -1.45 -6.68 -4.76
CA PRO A 265 -1.03 -5.66 -5.70
C PRO A 265 -1.27 -6.10 -7.15
N LEU A 266 -1.49 -5.12 -8.02
CA LEU A 266 -1.68 -5.23 -9.47
C LEU A 266 -2.95 -5.97 -9.92
N GLN A 267 -3.82 -6.36 -8.99
CA GLN A 267 -5.13 -6.94 -9.28
C GLN A 267 -6.24 -5.87 -9.22
N ASP A 268 -7.24 -6.02 -10.09
CA ASP A 268 -8.40 -5.13 -10.14
C ASP A 268 -9.52 -5.62 -9.24
N TYR A 269 -9.98 -4.72 -8.36
CA TYR A 269 -11.08 -4.95 -7.44
C TYR A 269 -12.26 -4.03 -7.79
N PRO A 270 -13.44 -4.57 -8.14
CA PRO A 270 -14.56 -3.77 -8.62
C PRO A 270 -15.10 -2.84 -7.55
N LEU A 271 -15.19 -1.54 -7.84
CA LEU A 271 -15.71 -0.54 -6.91
C LEU A 271 -17.22 -0.35 -7.08
N ALA A 272 -17.98 -0.73 -6.06
CA ALA A 272 -19.42 -0.50 -5.98
C ALA A 272 -19.74 0.67 -5.05
N HIS A 273 -20.87 1.34 -5.25
CA HIS A 273 -21.31 2.39 -4.32
C HIS A 273 -21.33 1.83 -2.89
N GLY A 274 -20.64 2.50 -1.98
CA GLY A 274 -20.54 2.06 -0.59
C GLY A 274 -19.23 1.36 -0.22
N THR A 275 -18.45 0.90 -1.21
CA THR A 275 -17.21 0.14 -0.99
C THR A 275 -16.22 0.95 -0.16
N ARG A 276 -15.67 0.31 0.87
CA ARG A 276 -14.71 0.91 1.81
C ARG A 276 -13.29 0.49 1.41
N ILE A 277 -12.37 1.43 1.50
CA ILE A 277 -10.97 1.23 1.13
C ILE A 277 -10.12 1.78 2.27
N ILE A 278 -9.10 1.04 2.70
CA ILE A 278 -8.16 1.50 3.71
C ILE A 278 -6.74 1.42 3.16
N LEU A 279 -6.03 2.54 3.14
CA LEU A 279 -4.67 2.64 2.61
C LEU A 279 -3.68 2.69 3.78
N GLY A 280 -2.64 1.84 3.73
CA GLY A 280 -1.59 1.77 4.76
C GLY A 280 -2.11 1.48 6.17
N GLY A 281 -3.31 0.89 6.28
CA GLY A 281 -4.01 0.62 7.54
C GLY A 281 -4.53 1.86 8.29
N VAL A 282 -4.35 3.08 7.76
CA VAL A 282 -4.63 4.32 8.49
C VAL A 282 -5.62 5.24 7.78
N ILE A 283 -5.55 5.37 6.45
CA ILE A 283 -6.39 6.31 5.71
C ILE A 283 -7.64 5.58 5.22
N ARG A 284 -8.81 6.11 5.58
CA ARG A 284 -10.11 5.53 5.24
C ARG A 284 -10.75 6.32 4.12
N LEU A 285 -11.05 5.61 3.03
CA LEU A 285 -11.77 6.12 1.87
C LEU A 285 -13.04 5.29 1.66
N LYS A 286 -14.04 5.88 1.03
CA LYS A 286 -15.22 5.17 0.56
C LYS A 286 -15.55 5.62 -0.86
N PHE A 287 -15.89 4.67 -1.71
CA PHE A 287 -16.41 5.00 -3.03
C PHE A 287 -17.90 5.30 -2.92
N GLU A 288 -18.31 6.49 -3.38
CA GLU A 288 -19.71 6.90 -3.40
C GLU A 288 -20.08 7.50 -4.76
N ILE A 289 -21.35 7.33 -5.10
CA ILE A 289 -22.02 8.00 -6.22
C ILE A 289 -23.03 8.93 -5.55
N THR A 290 -22.83 10.24 -5.72
CA THR A 290 -23.40 11.28 -4.84
C THR A 290 -24.87 11.59 -5.02
#